data_AF-A0A2G6GVS8-F1
#
_entry.id   AF-A0A2G6GVS8-F1
#
_cell.length_a   1.000
_cell.length_b   1.000
_cell.length_c   1.000
_cell.angle_alpha   90.00
_cell.angle_beta   90.00
_cell.angle_gamma   90.00
#
_symmetry.space_group_name_H-M   'P 1'
#
loop_
_entity.id
_entity.type
_entity.pdbx_description
1 polymer ?
#
loop_
_entity_poly.entity_id
_entity_poly.type
_entity_poly.pdbx_seq_one_letter_code
_entity_poly.pdbx_strand_id
1 'polypeptide(L)'
;LYEEQGYICAYCERRIPVYDEERNCDHVVEHILPKSEHPELVLAYGNLAMCCPGRVGENAKYTRRNRHAHCDAKKDNRVLRFSLDDPSFYASLSFTSTGEVRSSNEVWDDDLNRVLNLNHSLLCQHRRRAWLGVVAQLYAIKRENGSMDMRSSIERLLASWESRHCEEIGGEEVLAYRAFCSMVVYMLRGLLGD
;
A
#
# COMPACT_ATOMS: atom_id res chain seq x y z
N LEU A 1 1.86 8.84 -14.08
CA LEU A 1 1.80 7.66 -13.18
C LEU A 1 2.43 7.85 -11.78
N TYR A 2 3.76 8.04 -11.61
CA TYR A 2 4.37 8.18 -10.27
C TYR A 2 3.73 9.29 -9.43
N GLU A 3 3.67 10.49 -10.00
CA GLU A 3 3.05 11.66 -9.39
C GLU A 3 1.56 11.42 -9.13
N GLU A 4 0.83 10.84 -10.08
CA GLU A 4 -0.59 10.52 -9.93
C GLU A 4 -0.88 9.51 -8.82
N GLN A 5 0.03 8.56 -8.56
CA GLN A 5 -0.08 7.60 -7.46
C GLN A 5 0.52 8.11 -6.14
N GLY A 6 1.17 9.28 -6.14
CA GLY A 6 1.85 9.81 -4.96
C GLY A 6 3.02 8.93 -4.47
N TYR A 7 3.77 8.35 -5.41
CA TYR A 7 5.01 7.60 -5.15
C TYR A 7 4.84 6.36 -4.25
N ILE A 8 3.67 5.73 -4.27
CA ILE A 8 3.41 4.46 -3.59
C ILE A 8 2.94 3.39 -4.58
N CYS A 9 3.30 2.14 -4.32
CA CYS A 9 2.89 0.99 -5.11
C CYS A 9 1.36 0.85 -5.10
N ALA A 10 0.77 0.67 -6.28
CA ALA A 10 -0.69 0.57 -6.46
C ALA A 10 -1.37 -0.56 -5.66
N TYR A 11 -0.62 -1.61 -5.27
CA TYR A 11 -1.18 -2.74 -4.52
C TYR A 11 -0.78 -2.74 -3.04
N CYS A 12 0.52 -2.64 -2.71
CA CYS A 12 0.97 -2.76 -1.32
C CYS A 12 1.20 -1.42 -0.62
N GLU A 13 1.11 -0.29 -1.33
CA GLU A 13 1.34 1.06 -0.82
C GLU A 13 2.74 1.31 -0.24
N ARG A 14 3.69 0.42 -0.50
CA ARG A 14 5.11 0.67 -0.21
C ARG A 14 5.60 1.84 -1.06
N ARG A 15 6.46 2.68 -0.48
CA ARG A 15 7.22 3.73 -1.20
C ARG A 15 7.92 3.13 -2.43
N ILE A 16 7.77 3.82 -3.55
CA ILE A 16 8.51 3.60 -4.80
C ILE A 16 9.08 4.95 -5.28
N PRO A 17 10.22 4.99 -5.97
CA PRO A 17 11.08 3.86 -6.35
C PRO A 17 11.71 3.15 -5.15
N VAL A 18 11.93 1.84 -5.29
CA VAL A 18 12.68 1.03 -4.33
C VAL A 18 13.42 -0.09 -5.04
N TYR A 19 14.75 0.04 -5.11
CA TYR A 19 15.59 -0.85 -5.92
C TYR A 19 15.57 -2.30 -5.43
N ASP A 20 15.38 -3.22 -6.37
CA ASP A 20 15.52 -4.66 -6.21
C ASP A 20 16.64 -5.16 -7.13
N GLU A 21 17.72 -5.64 -6.52
CA GLU A 21 18.91 -6.13 -7.23
C GLU A 21 18.60 -7.31 -8.17
N GLU A 22 17.69 -8.21 -7.78
CA GLU A 22 17.42 -9.43 -8.56
C GLU A 22 16.63 -9.14 -9.83
N ARG A 23 15.66 -8.23 -9.77
CA ARG A 23 14.92 -7.74 -10.95
C ARG A 23 15.66 -6.61 -11.68
N ASN A 24 16.70 -6.05 -11.08
CA ASN A 24 17.44 -4.90 -11.58
C ASN A 24 16.52 -3.73 -11.97
N CYS A 25 15.54 -3.45 -11.11
CA CYS A 25 14.61 -2.36 -11.26
C CYS A 25 14.19 -1.83 -9.90
N ASP A 26 13.70 -0.59 -9.86
CA ASP A 26 13.17 0.07 -8.66
C ASP A 26 11.64 0.22 -8.69
N HIS A 27 11.02 -0.16 -9.80
CA HIS A 27 9.58 -0.23 -10.01
C HIS A 27 9.23 -1.09 -11.23
N VAL A 28 7.94 -1.32 -11.44
CA VAL A 28 7.36 -1.98 -12.61
C VAL A 28 6.14 -1.20 -13.07
N VAL A 29 6.02 -0.98 -14.39
CA VAL A 29 4.75 -0.57 -15.01
C VAL A 29 3.91 -1.84 -15.18
N GLU A 30 2.95 -2.02 -14.29
CA GLU A 30 2.05 -3.16 -14.24
C GLU A 30 0.86 -2.98 -15.19
N HIS A 31 0.46 -4.08 -15.80
CA HIS A 31 -0.76 -4.20 -16.59
C HIS A 31 -1.83 -4.89 -15.73
N ILE A 32 -2.81 -4.11 -15.27
CA ILE A 32 -3.86 -4.58 -14.35
C ILE A 32 -4.54 -5.82 -14.95
N LEU A 33 -4.99 -5.69 -16.20
CA LEU A 33 -5.35 -6.78 -17.10
C LEU A 33 -4.10 -7.23 -17.88
N PRO A 34 -3.65 -8.48 -17.73
CA PRO A 34 -2.40 -8.98 -18.29
C PRO A 34 -2.34 -8.88 -19.82
N LYS A 35 -1.19 -8.45 -20.37
CA LYS A 35 -0.97 -8.34 -21.83
C LYS A 35 -1.13 -9.65 -22.59
N SER A 36 -0.86 -10.77 -21.92
CA SER A 36 -0.95 -12.12 -22.50
C SER A 36 -2.39 -12.51 -22.81
N GLU A 37 -3.35 -11.99 -22.05
CA GLU A 37 -4.79 -12.22 -22.24
C GLU A 37 -5.49 -11.03 -22.93
N HIS A 38 -4.98 -9.81 -22.73
CA HIS A 38 -5.55 -8.55 -23.21
C HIS A 38 -4.53 -7.71 -24.02
N PRO A 39 -4.03 -8.21 -25.16
CA PRO A 39 -3.05 -7.49 -25.98
C PRO A 39 -3.57 -6.13 -26.50
N GLU A 40 -4.89 -5.98 -26.66
CA GLU A 40 -5.55 -4.75 -27.06
C GLU A 40 -5.45 -3.63 -26.00
N LEU A 41 -5.20 -3.98 -24.72
CA LEU A 41 -5.13 -3.03 -23.61
C LEU A 41 -3.70 -2.66 -23.21
N VAL A 42 -2.68 -3.08 -23.97
CA VAL A 42 -1.26 -2.85 -23.65
C VAL A 42 -0.92 -1.36 -23.51
N LEU A 43 -1.55 -0.50 -24.32
CA LEU A 43 -1.35 0.95 -24.32
C LEU A 43 -2.52 1.71 -23.68
N ALA A 44 -3.52 1.01 -23.15
CA ALA A 44 -4.65 1.63 -22.49
C ALA A 44 -4.19 2.20 -21.15
N TYR A 45 -4.15 3.53 -21.01
CA TYR A 45 -3.63 4.19 -19.82
C TYR A 45 -4.32 3.73 -18.53
N GLY A 46 -5.64 3.54 -18.55
CA GLY A 46 -6.41 3.03 -17.42
C GLY A 46 -6.09 1.58 -17.02
N ASN A 47 -5.32 0.85 -17.84
CA ASN A 47 -4.83 -0.48 -17.55
C ASN A 47 -3.39 -0.48 -16.99
N LEU A 48 -2.77 0.70 -16.83
CA LEU A 48 -1.39 0.84 -16.36
C LEU A 48 -1.36 1.32 -14.91
N ALA A 49 -0.54 0.67 -14.08
CA ALA A 49 -0.28 1.10 -12.71
C ALA A 49 1.20 0.97 -12.36
N MET A 50 1.69 1.80 -11.44
CA MET A 50 3.06 1.69 -10.92
C MET A 50 3.09 0.79 -9.71
N CYS A 51 3.89 -0.27 -9.80
CA CYS A 51 4.09 -1.24 -8.74
C CYS A 51 5.55 -1.28 -8.27
N CYS A 52 5.74 -1.71 -7.03
CA CYS A 52 7.07 -2.08 -6.57
C CYS A 52 7.56 -3.33 -7.32
N PRO A 53 8.86 -3.66 -7.27
CA PRO A 53 9.39 -4.89 -7.86
C PRO A 53 8.79 -6.19 -7.30
N GLY A 54 7.95 -6.14 -6.25
CA GLY A 54 7.16 -7.26 -5.77
C GLY A 54 7.95 -8.24 -4.91
N ARG A 55 9.04 -7.79 -4.27
CA ARG A 55 9.87 -8.60 -3.35
C ARG A 55 10.19 -7.83 -2.07
N VAL A 56 10.25 -8.56 -0.96
CA VAL A 56 10.54 -7.99 0.36
C VAL A 56 11.35 -8.99 1.21
N GLY A 57 12.38 -8.49 1.92
CA GLY A 57 13.25 -9.25 2.82
C GLY A 57 14.66 -9.51 2.27
N GLU A 58 15.65 -9.50 3.17
CA GLU A 58 17.10 -9.60 2.88
C GLU A 58 17.50 -10.92 2.18
N ASN A 59 16.72 -11.98 2.38
CA ASN A 59 16.96 -13.31 1.80
C ASN A 59 16.06 -13.62 0.59
N ALA A 60 15.36 -12.62 0.03
CA ALA A 60 14.54 -12.82 -1.17
C ALA A 60 15.36 -13.42 -2.34
N LYS A 61 16.68 -13.15 -2.37
CA LYS A 61 17.65 -13.68 -3.33
C LYS A 61 18.03 -15.16 -3.16
N TYR A 62 17.90 -15.73 -1.95
CA TYR A 62 18.40 -17.09 -1.63
C TYR A 62 17.28 -18.10 -1.37
N THR A 63 16.04 -17.65 -1.41
CA THR A 63 14.85 -18.47 -1.14
C THR A 63 14.12 -18.74 -2.45
N ARG A 64 13.32 -19.82 -2.50
CA ARG A 64 12.48 -20.11 -3.68
C ARG A 64 11.71 -18.84 -4.06
N ARG A 65 11.94 -18.33 -5.28
CA ARG A 65 11.44 -17.05 -5.85
C ARG A 65 9.99 -16.69 -5.46
N ASN A 66 9.14 -17.68 -5.25
CA ASN A 66 7.71 -17.49 -5.04
C ASN A 66 7.28 -17.22 -3.57
N ARG A 67 8.14 -17.46 -2.56
CA ARG A 67 7.73 -17.28 -1.14
C ARG A 67 7.70 -15.82 -0.67
N HIS A 68 8.56 -14.98 -1.24
CA HIS A 68 8.64 -13.54 -0.92
C HIS A 68 8.04 -12.65 -2.01
N ALA A 69 7.51 -13.26 -3.07
CA ALA A 69 6.82 -12.55 -4.13
C ALA A 69 5.49 -12.00 -3.62
N HIS A 70 5.20 -10.76 -3.97
CA HIS A 70 3.94 -10.06 -3.76
C HIS A 70 3.70 -9.07 -4.92
N CYS A 71 2.54 -8.42 -4.94
CA CYS A 71 2.18 -7.45 -6.00
C CYS A 71 2.31 -8.06 -7.41
N ASP A 72 2.78 -7.29 -8.38
CA ASP A 72 3.09 -7.70 -9.76
C ASP A 72 3.85 -9.04 -9.83
N ALA A 73 4.94 -9.18 -9.07
CA ALA A 73 5.78 -10.39 -9.11
C ALA A 73 5.02 -11.66 -8.73
N LYS A 74 4.01 -11.53 -7.86
CA LYS A 74 3.15 -12.64 -7.47
C LYS A 74 1.97 -12.80 -8.43
N LYS A 75 1.34 -11.69 -8.84
CA LYS A 75 0.18 -11.69 -9.73
C LYS A 75 0.49 -12.47 -11.00
N ASP A 76 1.64 -12.21 -11.60
CA ASP A 76 2.04 -12.78 -12.89
C ASP A 76 0.93 -12.50 -13.93
N ASN A 77 0.58 -13.46 -14.78
CA ASN A 77 -0.49 -13.31 -15.77
C ASN A 77 -1.91 -13.53 -15.22
N ARG A 78 -2.13 -13.47 -13.90
CA ARG A 78 -3.48 -13.67 -13.34
C ARG A 78 -4.28 -12.37 -13.36
N VAL A 79 -5.56 -12.48 -13.73
CA VAL A 79 -6.53 -11.39 -13.69
C VAL A 79 -7.03 -11.18 -12.25
N LEU A 80 -7.03 -9.93 -11.79
CA LEU A 80 -7.66 -9.56 -10.52
C LEU A 80 -9.17 -9.40 -10.74
N ARG A 81 -9.95 -9.79 -9.73
CA ARG A 81 -11.42 -9.74 -9.74
C ARG A 81 -11.97 -8.47 -9.09
N PHE A 82 -11.08 -7.56 -8.67
CA PHE A 82 -11.38 -6.18 -8.32
C PHE A 82 -10.68 -5.23 -9.28
N SER A 83 -11.20 -4.01 -9.38
CA SER A 83 -10.56 -2.94 -10.14
C SER A 83 -10.04 -1.84 -9.22
N LEU A 84 -8.93 -1.19 -9.61
CA LEU A 84 -8.33 -0.09 -8.85
C LEU A 84 -9.11 1.23 -8.96
N ASP A 85 -10.03 1.34 -9.91
CA ASP A 85 -10.93 2.48 -10.07
C ASP A 85 -12.30 2.27 -9.41
N ASP A 86 -12.56 1.09 -8.84
CA ASP A 86 -13.82 0.76 -8.19
C ASP A 86 -13.85 1.22 -6.72
N PRO A 87 -14.66 2.23 -6.35
CA PRO A 87 -14.74 2.70 -4.97
C PRO A 87 -15.25 1.63 -4.00
N SER A 88 -16.06 0.68 -4.49
CA SER A 88 -16.62 -0.40 -3.66
C SER A 88 -15.53 -1.39 -3.21
N PHE A 89 -14.48 -1.56 -4.01
CA PHE A 89 -13.29 -2.31 -3.60
C PHE A 89 -12.66 -1.67 -2.36
N TYR A 90 -12.34 -0.37 -2.39
CA TYR A 90 -11.74 0.32 -1.25
C TYR A 90 -12.65 0.36 -0.03
N ALA A 91 -13.96 0.54 -0.23
CA ALA A 91 -14.94 0.50 0.86
C ALA A 91 -15.06 -0.89 1.54
N SER A 92 -14.70 -1.96 0.84
CA SER A 92 -14.67 -3.31 1.40
C SER A 92 -13.43 -3.57 2.28
N LEU A 93 -12.39 -2.74 2.16
CA LEU A 93 -11.11 -2.99 2.82
C LEU A 93 -11.17 -2.64 4.31
N SER A 94 -10.55 -3.50 5.11
CA SER A 94 -10.32 -3.28 6.53
C SER A 94 -8.90 -3.71 6.91
N PHE A 95 -8.40 -3.16 8.01
CA PHE A 95 -7.06 -3.48 8.50
C PHE A 95 -7.08 -3.92 9.95
N THR A 96 -6.23 -4.88 10.29
CA THR A 96 -6.00 -5.29 11.68
C THR A 96 -4.86 -4.50 12.30
N SER A 97 -4.80 -4.43 13.63
CA SER A 97 -3.69 -3.80 14.36
C SER A 97 -2.32 -4.48 14.14
N THR A 98 -2.31 -5.71 13.60
CA THR A 98 -1.10 -6.44 13.21
C THR A 98 -0.66 -6.16 11.77
N GLY A 99 -1.44 -5.37 11.02
CA GLY A 99 -1.12 -4.93 9.66
C GLY A 99 -1.66 -5.82 8.54
N GLU A 100 -2.55 -6.77 8.86
CA GLU A 100 -3.26 -7.54 7.83
C GLU A 100 -4.30 -6.66 7.15
N VAL A 101 -4.43 -6.80 5.83
CA VAL A 101 -5.53 -6.22 5.03
C VAL A 101 -6.56 -7.31 4.74
N ARG A 102 -7.84 -6.98 4.81
CA ARG A 102 -8.96 -7.88 4.51
C ARG A 102 -9.99 -7.18 3.64
N SER A 103 -10.73 -7.94 2.85
CA SER A 103 -11.95 -7.45 2.19
C SER A 103 -13.18 -8.12 2.79
N SER A 104 -14.28 -7.38 2.93
CA SER A 104 -15.60 -7.96 3.22
C SER A 104 -16.18 -8.77 2.05
N ASN A 105 -15.61 -8.65 0.85
CA ASN A 105 -15.92 -9.49 -0.30
C ASN A 105 -14.91 -10.64 -0.38
N GLU A 106 -15.38 -11.88 -0.20
CA GLU A 106 -14.53 -13.08 -0.16
C GLU A 106 -13.70 -13.29 -1.43
N VAL A 107 -14.22 -12.89 -2.60
CA VAL A 107 -13.53 -13.04 -3.88
C VAL A 107 -12.34 -12.08 -3.95
N TRP A 108 -12.53 -10.84 -3.52
CA TRP A 108 -11.45 -9.85 -3.47
C TRP A 108 -10.45 -10.18 -2.38
N ASP A 109 -10.90 -10.68 -1.22
CA ASP A 109 -10.02 -11.15 -0.16
C ASP A 109 -9.10 -12.28 -0.63
N ASP A 110 -9.63 -13.22 -1.43
CA ASP A 110 -8.83 -14.27 -2.06
C ASP A 110 -7.78 -13.70 -3.02
N ASP A 111 -8.09 -12.65 -3.80
CA ASP A 111 -7.10 -11.96 -4.64
C ASP A 111 -6.00 -11.27 -3.83
N LEU A 112 -6.38 -10.52 -2.78
CA LEU A 112 -5.42 -9.85 -1.90
C LEU A 112 -4.42 -10.85 -1.32
N ASN A 113 -4.89 -12.03 -0.92
CA ASN A 113 -4.08 -13.03 -0.23
C ASN A 113 -3.35 -14.00 -1.20
N ARG A 114 -4.01 -14.52 -2.23
CA ARG A 114 -3.47 -15.61 -3.08
C ARG A 114 -2.91 -15.12 -4.40
N VAL A 115 -3.49 -14.06 -4.96
CA VAL A 115 -3.00 -13.47 -6.23
C VAL A 115 -1.90 -12.47 -5.96
N LEU A 116 -2.09 -11.57 -5.01
CA LEU A 116 -1.14 -10.49 -4.72
C LEU A 116 -0.24 -10.74 -3.51
N ASN A 117 -0.61 -11.65 -2.60
CA ASN A 117 0.12 -11.92 -1.35
C ASN A 117 0.38 -10.65 -0.52
N LEU A 118 -0.62 -9.77 -0.41
CA LEU A 118 -0.53 -8.51 0.31
C LEU A 118 -0.44 -8.67 1.83
N ASN A 119 -0.70 -9.88 2.35
CA ASN A 119 -0.48 -10.26 3.74
C ASN A 119 0.81 -11.04 3.96
N HIS A 120 1.79 -10.90 3.06
CA HIS A 120 3.15 -11.33 3.35
C HIS A 120 3.61 -10.71 4.68
N SER A 121 4.24 -11.51 5.55
CA SER A 121 4.55 -11.13 6.95
C SER A 121 5.31 -9.81 7.08
N LEU A 122 6.27 -9.54 6.19
CA LEU A 122 7.01 -8.28 6.17
C LEU A 122 6.15 -7.07 5.75
N LEU A 123 5.16 -7.23 4.85
CA LEU A 123 4.23 -6.15 4.53
C LEU A 123 3.36 -5.81 5.74
N CYS A 124 2.81 -6.83 6.41
CA CYS A 124 2.06 -6.63 7.66
C CYS A 124 2.92 -5.92 8.71
N GLN A 125 4.18 -6.34 8.88
CA GLN A 125 5.12 -5.68 9.78
C GLN A 125 5.36 -4.21 9.41
N HIS A 126 5.52 -3.89 8.13
CA HIS A 126 5.72 -2.51 7.66
C HIS A 126 4.48 -1.64 7.87
N ARG A 127 3.28 -2.13 7.53
CA ARG A 127 2.03 -1.41 7.83
C ARG A 127 1.86 -1.18 9.33
N ARG A 128 2.09 -2.22 10.14
CA ARG A 128 2.07 -2.13 11.61
C ARG A 128 3.07 -1.09 12.12
N ARG A 129 4.28 -1.03 11.56
CA ARG A 129 5.29 -0.03 11.96
C ARG A 129 4.83 1.38 11.66
N ALA A 130 4.20 1.62 10.51
CA ALA A 130 3.60 2.92 10.18
C ALA A 130 2.54 3.31 11.22
N TRP A 131 1.65 2.39 11.56
CA TRP A 131 0.63 2.61 12.60
C TRP A 131 1.22 2.86 13.98
N LEU A 132 2.21 2.06 14.42
CA LEU A 132 2.88 2.24 15.71
C LEU A 132 3.58 3.61 15.81
N GLY A 133 4.09 4.15 14.70
CA GLY A 133 4.61 5.51 14.65
C GLY A 133 3.55 6.56 14.98
N VAL A 134 2.34 6.42 14.45
CA VAL A 134 1.20 7.30 14.77
C VAL A 134 0.73 7.12 16.20
N VAL A 135 0.65 5.88 16.69
CA VAL A 135 0.32 5.60 18.09
C VAL A 135 1.30 6.29 19.05
N ALA A 136 2.60 6.27 18.74
CA ALA A 136 3.60 6.97 19.55
C ALA A 136 3.38 8.50 19.56
N GLN A 137 3.01 9.10 18.43
CA GLN A 137 2.66 10.52 18.35
C GLN A 137 1.42 10.85 19.19
N LEU A 138 0.37 10.03 19.10
CA LEU A 138 -0.85 10.20 19.90
C LEU A 138 -0.55 10.10 21.41
N TYR A 139 0.32 9.18 21.83
CA TYR A 139 0.76 9.08 23.22
C TYR A 139 1.53 10.32 23.69
N ALA A 140 2.39 10.89 22.85
CA ALA A 140 3.12 12.12 23.17
C ALA A 140 2.14 13.30 23.36
N ILE A 141 1.21 13.49 22.41
CA ILE A 141 0.16 14.52 22.49
C ILE A 141 -0.67 14.37 23.77
N LYS A 142 -1.11 13.15 24.10
CA LYS A 142 -1.88 12.88 25.31
C LYS A 142 -1.12 13.23 26.59
N ARG A 143 0.21 13.01 26.61
CA ARG A 143 1.06 13.35 27.75
C ARG A 143 1.23 14.85 27.92
N GLU A 144 1.33 15.60 26.82
CA GLU A 144 1.56 17.05 26.83
C GLU A 144 0.27 17.84 27.11
N ASN A 145 -0.84 17.47 26.45
CA ASN A 145 -2.07 18.27 26.42
C ASN A 145 -3.25 17.64 27.16
N GLY A 146 -3.09 16.45 27.74
CA GLY A 146 -4.17 15.70 28.37
C GLY A 146 -5.20 15.16 27.37
N SER A 147 -6.42 14.83 27.83
CA SER A 147 -7.45 14.18 26.99
C SER A 147 -8.35 15.15 26.20
N MET A 148 -8.28 16.45 26.49
CA MET A 148 -9.23 17.45 25.98
C MET A 148 -9.05 17.77 24.48
N ASP A 149 -7.86 17.54 23.93
CA ASP A 149 -7.48 17.87 22.54
C ASP A 149 -7.29 16.61 21.65
N MET A 150 -7.74 15.44 22.12
CA MET A 150 -7.39 14.20 21.44
C MET A 150 -8.13 14.03 20.10
N ARG A 151 -9.41 14.40 20.04
CA ARG A 151 -10.21 14.29 18.81
C ARG A 151 -9.62 15.17 17.70
N SER A 152 -9.41 16.46 17.97
CA SER A 152 -8.84 17.40 17.00
C SER A 152 -7.43 17.01 16.57
N SER A 153 -6.64 16.41 17.46
CA SER A 153 -5.33 15.86 17.11
C SER A 153 -5.42 14.62 16.21
N ILE A 154 -6.40 13.73 16.42
CA ILE A 154 -6.67 12.60 15.52
C ILE A 154 -7.13 13.11 14.15
N GLU A 155 -8.03 14.10 14.10
CA GLU A 155 -8.52 14.70 12.86
C GLU A 155 -7.38 15.36 12.06
N ARG A 156 -6.45 16.07 12.72
CA ARG A 156 -5.26 16.63 12.07
C ARG A 156 -4.32 15.55 11.53
N LEU A 157 -4.11 14.48 12.28
CA LEU A 157 -3.31 13.34 11.82
C LEU A 157 -3.99 12.65 10.63
N LEU A 158 -5.29 12.42 10.69
CA LEU A 158 -6.07 11.84 9.60
C LEU A 158 -5.90 12.67 8.32
N ALA A 159 -6.16 13.97 8.39
CA ALA A 159 -6.00 14.88 7.25
C ALA A 159 -4.55 14.87 6.70
N SER A 160 -3.56 14.77 7.57
CA SER A 160 -2.16 14.65 7.16
C SER A 160 -1.90 13.34 6.39
N TRP A 161 -2.44 12.21 6.83
CA TRP A 161 -2.22 10.91 6.21
C TRP A 161 -3.08 10.68 4.95
N GLU A 162 -4.20 11.38 4.80
CA GLU A 162 -5.01 11.41 3.59
C GLU A 162 -4.46 12.34 2.50
N SER A 163 -3.52 13.23 2.84
CA SER A 163 -2.93 14.18 1.91
C SER A 163 -1.51 13.83 1.51
N ARG A 164 -1.10 14.33 0.34
CA ARG A 164 0.29 14.31 -0.08
C ARG A 164 1.08 15.37 0.65
N HIS A 165 2.35 15.09 0.87
CA HIS A 165 3.30 16.02 1.51
C HIS A 165 4.59 16.07 0.68
N CYS A 166 5.35 17.15 0.86
CA CYS A 166 6.69 17.24 0.29
C CYS A 166 7.59 16.18 0.94
N GLU A 167 8.23 15.37 0.10
CA GLU A 167 9.21 14.37 0.49
C GLU A 167 10.33 14.37 -0.55
N GLU A 168 11.59 14.27 -0.10
CA GLU A 168 12.72 14.09 -1.01
C GLU A 168 12.81 12.62 -1.43
N ILE A 169 12.62 12.34 -2.71
CA ILE A 169 12.67 11.00 -3.29
C ILE A 169 13.62 11.04 -4.48
N GLY A 170 14.71 10.27 -4.43
CA GLY A 170 15.69 10.22 -5.52
C GLY A 170 16.46 11.54 -5.74
N GLY A 171 16.54 12.40 -4.72
CA GLY A 171 17.18 13.72 -4.81
C GLY A 171 16.27 14.83 -5.36
N GLU A 172 14.98 14.55 -5.55
CA GLU A 172 13.98 15.52 -5.98
C GLU A 172 12.90 15.69 -4.90
N GLU A 173 12.47 16.93 -4.66
CA GLU A 173 11.30 17.21 -3.82
C GLU A 173 10.02 16.94 -4.60
N VAL A 174 9.17 16.04 -4.09
CA VAL A 174 7.94 15.63 -4.74
C VAL A 174 6.76 15.62 -3.78
N LEU A 175 5.53 15.66 -4.30
CA LEU A 175 4.32 15.47 -3.51
C LEU A 175 3.96 13.97 -3.44
N ALA A 176 4.14 13.38 -2.27
CA ALA A 176 3.96 11.95 -2.05
C ALA A 176 2.97 11.62 -0.92
N TYR A 177 2.27 10.50 -1.04
CA TYR A 177 1.56 9.90 0.09
C TYR A 177 2.56 9.20 1.00
N ARG A 178 2.30 9.15 2.30
CA ARG A 178 3.08 8.32 3.23
C ARG A 178 2.87 6.85 2.88
N ALA A 179 3.95 6.06 2.90
CA ALA A 179 3.83 4.62 2.64
C ALA A 179 2.86 3.95 3.61
N PHE A 180 2.05 3.01 3.09
CA PHE A 180 1.02 2.29 3.84
C PHE A 180 -0.07 3.17 4.45
N CYS A 181 -0.39 4.29 3.79
CA CYS A 181 -1.35 5.28 4.30
C CYS A 181 -2.75 4.70 4.53
N SER A 182 -3.25 3.77 3.73
CA SER A 182 -4.62 3.28 3.87
C SER A 182 -4.86 2.57 5.19
N MET A 183 -3.88 1.81 5.71
CA MET A 183 -3.99 1.22 7.04
C MET A 183 -4.12 2.32 8.09
N VAL A 184 -3.27 3.34 8.03
CA VAL A 184 -3.24 4.39 9.06
C VAL A 184 -4.52 5.22 9.03
N VAL A 185 -4.99 5.59 7.85
CA VAL A 185 -6.27 6.29 7.64
C VAL A 185 -7.43 5.46 8.20
N TYR A 186 -7.48 4.16 7.88
CA TYR A 186 -8.50 3.26 8.43
C TYR A 186 -8.49 3.22 9.96
N MET A 187 -7.32 3.06 10.57
CA MET A 187 -7.18 3.00 12.03
C MET A 187 -7.56 4.33 12.70
N LEU A 188 -7.20 5.47 12.10
CA LEU A 188 -7.56 6.80 12.63
C LEU A 188 -9.06 7.07 12.55
N ARG A 189 -9.72 6.73 11.43
CA ARG A 189 -11.20 6.82 11.30
C ARG A 189 -11.91 5.96 12.34
N GLY A 190 -11.42 4.74 12.57
CA GLY A 190 -11.94 3.86 13.63
C GLY A 190 -11.81 4.45 15.04
N LEU A 191 -10.80 5.29 15.31
CA LEU A 191 -10.71 6.02 16.58
C LEU A 191 -11.72 7.18 16.70
N LEU A 192 -12.21 7.72 15.58
CA LEU A 192 -13.22 8.78 15.55
C LEU A 192 -14.66 8.25 15.63
N GLY A 193 -14.85 6.95 15.39
CA GLY A 193 -16.15 6.28 15.34
C GLY A 193 -16.81 6.32 13.95
N ASP A 194 -16.02 6.59 12.91
CA ASP A 194 -16.44 6.66 11.51
C ASP A 194 -16.33 5.31 10.80
#